data_AF-A0A1M6YAW5-F1
#
_entry.id   AF-A0A1M6YAW5-F1
#
_cell.length_a   1.000
_cell.length_b   1.000
_cell.length_c   1.000
_cell.angle_alpha   90.00
_cell.angle_beta   90.00
_cell.angle_gamma   90.00
#
_symmetry.space_group_name_H-M   'P 1'
#
loop_
_entity.id
_entity.type
_entity.pdbx_description
1 polymer ?
#
loop_
_entity_poly.entity_id
_entity_poly.type
_entity_poly.pdbx_seq_one_letter_code
_entity_poly.pdbx_strand_id
1 'polypeptide(L)' 'MARDEHNKAAEHHENAAKAHRSAAEHHGKGDHGKGKEHASSAKQHSQAANQHSDQAHSKSQQQK' A
#
# COMPACT_ATOMS: atom_id res chain seq x y z
N MET A 1 3.56 -7.28 17.86
CA MET A 1 2.32 -8.09 18.01
C MET A 1 1.51 -8.04 16.71
N ALA A 2 0.43 -8.82 16.55
CA ALA A 2 -0.42 -8.77 15.34
C ALA A 2 -0.99 -7.36 15.06
N ARG A 3 -1.26 -6.59 16.12
CA ARG A 3 -1.67 -5.18 16.04
C ARG A 3 -0.65 -4.31 15.29
N ASP A 4 0.65 -4.47 15.57
CA ASP A 4 1.69 -3.67 14.89
C ASP A 4 1.74 -3.98 13.39
N GLU A 5 1.55 -5.24 13.01
CA GLU A 5 1.50 -5.63 11.60
C GLU A 5 0.25 -5.08 10.89
N HIS A 6 -0.91 -5.08 11.54
CA HIS A 6 -2.09 -4.42 11.00
C HIS A 6 -1.90 -2.90 10.83
N ASN A 7 -1.23 -2.23 11.77
CA ASN A 7 -0.92 -0.82 11.65
C ASN A 7 0.01 -0.54 10.45
N LYS A 8 1.08 -1.32 10.28
CA LYS A 8 1.98 -1.21 9.13
C LYS A 8 1.26 -1.46 7.80
N ALA A 9 0.37 -2.46 7.77
CA ALA A 9 -0.44 -2.72 6.60
C ALA A 9 -1.32 -1.51 6.24
N ALA A 10 -1.97 -0.90 7.24
CA ALA A 10 -2.79 0.29 7.05
C ALA A 10 -1.95 1.48 6.52
N GLU A 11 -0.78 1.75 7.09
CA GLU A 11 0.12 2.81 6.62
C GLU A 11 0.52 2.61 5.14
N HIS A 12 0.83 1.37 4.75
CA HIS A 12 1.12 1.05 3.37
C HIS A 12 -0.10 1.22 2.46
N HIS A 13 -1.31 0.84 2.90
CA HIS A 13 -2.53 1.11 2.13
C HIS A 13 -2.81 2.61 1.96
N GLU A 14 -2.60 3.42 2.99
CA GLU A 14 -2.74 4.88 2.89
C GLU A 14 -1.76 5.48 1.89
N ASN A 15 -0.49 5.04 1.93
CA ASN A 15 0.53 5.48 0.97
C ASN A 15 0.20 5.03 -0.45
N ALA A 16 -0.32 3.81 -0.63
CA ALA A 16 -0.80 3.32 -1.92
C ALA A 16 -1.95 4.18 -2.46
N ALA A 17 -2.94 4.51 -1.61
CA ALA A 17 -4.07 5.34 -1.99
C ALA A 17 -3.65 6.77 -2.36
N LYS A 18 -2.69 7.36 -1.63
CA LYS A 18 -2.09 8.65 -1.97
C LYS A 18 -1.39 8.58 -3.33
N ALA A 19 -0.54 7.57 -3.55
CA ALA A 19 0.17 7.39 -4.81
C ALA A 19 -0.78 7.15 -6.00
N HIS A 20 -1.86 6.39 -5.83
CA HIS A 20 -2.89 6.24 -6.87
C HIS A 20 -3.56 7.57 -7.23
N ARG A 21 -3.86 8.42 -6.24
CA ARG A 21 -4.42 9.76 -6.50
C ARG A 21 -3.45 10.63 -7.28
N SER A 22 -2.17 10.69 -6.86
CA SER A 22 -1.15 11.44 -7.59
C SER A 22 -0.96 10.90 -9.01
N ALA A 23 -0.97 9.59 -9.20
CA ALA A 23 -0.91 8.98 -10.53
C ALA A 23 -2.07 9.47 -11.42
N ALA A 24 -3.30 9.46 -10.91
CA ALA A 24 -4.48 9.95 -11.63
C ALA A 24 -4.37 11.43 -11.97
N GLU A 25 -3.88 12.27 -11.04
CA GLU A 25 -3.64 13.70 -11.29
C GLU A 25 -2.60 13.93 -12.40
N HIS A 26 -1.49 13.19 -12.39
CA HIS A 26 -0.44 13.29 -13.41
C HIS A 26 -0.93 12.79 -14.77
N HIS A 27 -1.66 11.67 -14.79
CA HIS A 27 -2.31 11.20 -16.02
C HIS A 27 -3.31 12.22 -16.58
N GLY A 28 -4.11 12.86 -15.73
CA GLY A 28 -5.07 13.90 -16.14
C GLY A 28 -4.40 15.17 -16.67
N LYS A 29 -3.18 15.47 -16.25
CA LYS A 29 -2.37 16.61 -16.72
C LYS A 29 -1.53 16.30 -17.97
N GLY A 30 -1.59 15.06 -18.49
CA GLY A 30 -0.79 14.60 -19.63
C GLY A 30 0.63 14.15 -19.28
N ASP A 31 1.02 14.18 -18.00
CA ASP A 31 2.31 13.67 -17.53
C ASP A 31 2.23 12.16 -17.23
N HIS A 32 2.20 11.38 -18.31
CA HIS A 32 2.11 9.92 -18.21
C HIS A 32 3.37 9.28 -17.60
N GLY A 33 4.52 9.96 -17.63
CA GLY A 33 5.75 9.48 -17.01
C GLY A 33 5.61 9.41 -15.50
N LYS A 34 5.34 10.55 -14.86
CA LYS A 34 5.11 10.61 -13.42
C LYS A 34 3.88 9.82 -12.98
N GLY A 35 2.84 9.78 -13.83
CA GLY A 35 1.66 8.94 -13.61
C GLY A 35 2.03 7.46 -13.42
N LYS A 36 2.88 6.91 -14.30
CA LYS A 36 3.37 5.52 -14.21
C LYS A 36 4.28 5.29 -13.00
N GLU A 37 5.14 6.25 -12.66
CA GLU A 37 5.99 6.15 -11.47
C GLU A 37 5.15 6.04 -10.19
N HIS A 38 4.20 6.95 -10.00
CA HIS A 38 3.29 6.92 -8.86
C HIS A 38 2.42 5.66 -8.85
N ALA A 39 1.93 5.19 -10.01
CA ALA A 39 1.19 3.94 -10.10
C ALA A 39 2.04 2.72 -9.68
N SER A 40 3.33 2.72 -10.03
CA SER A 40 4.26 1.66 -9.65
C SER A 40 4.52 1.68 -8.14
N SER A 41 4.76 2.86 -7.55
CA SER A 41 4.90 3.00 -6.10
C SER A 41 3.63 2.57 -5.36
N ALA A 42 2.44 2.90 -5.89
CA ALA A 42 1.18 2.47 -5.30
C ALA A 42 1.05 0.94 -5.27
N LYS A 43 1.44 0.27 -6.36
CA LYS A 43 1.47 -1.20 -6.43
C LYS A 43 2.42 -1.79 -5.39
N GLN A 44 3.62 -1.24 -5.25
CA GLN A 44 4.60 -1.73 -4.27
C GLN A 44 4.08 -1.59 -2.84
N HIS A 45 3.48 -0.44 -2.50
CA HIS A 45 2.87 -0.24 -1.20
C HIS A 45 1.69 -1.20 -0.96
N SER A 46 0.83 -1.43 -1.96
CA SER A 46 -0.27 -2.41 -1.82
C SER A 46 0.25 -3.84 -1.60
N GLN A 47 1.34 -4.23 -2.25
CA GLN A 47 1.96 -5.55 -2.03
C GLN A 47 2.52 -5.67 -0.60
N ALA A 48 3.22 -4.65 -0.11
CA ALA A 48 3.72 -4.61 1.26
C ALA A 48 2.57 -4.66 2.28
N ALA A 49 1.48 -3.92 2.03
CA ALA A 49 0.31 -3.92 2.88
C ALA A 49 -0.35 -5.31 3.00
N ASN A 50 -0.48 -6.03 1.89
CA ASN A 50 -0.97 -7.40 1.88
C ASN A 50 -0.05 -8.34 2.67
N GLN A 51 1.26 -8.25 2.46
CA GLN A 51 2.24 -9.06 3.20
C GLN A 51 2.14 -8.83 4.72
N HIS A 52 2.04 -7.57 5.16
CA HIS A 52 1.86 -7.25 6.58
C HIS A 52 0.51 -7.75 7.10
N SER A 53 -0.56 -7.68 6.31
CA SER A 53 -1.87 -8.22 6.69
C SER A 53 -1.84 -9.75 6.87
N ASP A 54 -1.18 -10.47 5.96
CA ASP A 54 -1.01 -11.92 6.04
C ASP A 54 -0.18 -12.32 7.26
N GLN A 55 0.88 -11.57 7.56
CA GLN A 55 1.70 -11.75 8.76
C GLN A 55 0.92 -11.46 10.03
N ALA A 56 0.12 -10.39 10.05
CA ALA A 56 -0.75 -10.05 11.17
C ALA A 56 -1.74 -11.19 11.46
N HIS A 57 -2.37 -11.70 10.41
CA HIS A 57 -3.31 -12.81 10.50
C HIS A 57 -2.64 -14.08 11.03
N SER A 58 -1.49 -14.44 10.48
CA SER A 58 -0.70 -15.61 10.91
C SER A 58 -0.28 -15.49 12.39
N LYS A 59 0.23 -14.32 12.81
CA LYS A 59 0.62 -14.06 14.20
C LYS A 59 -0.60 -14.07 15.14
N SER A 60 -1.74 -13.56 14.70
CA SER A 60 -2.98 -13.60 15.49
C SER A 60 -3.50 -15.02 15.68
N GLN A 61 -3.37 -15.88 14.68
CA GLN A 61 -3.74 -17.29 14.79
C GLN A 61 -2.82 -18.08 15.75
N GLN A 62 -1.52 -17.75 15.79
CA GLN A 62 -0.56 -18.37 16.71
C GLN A 62 -0.71 -17.91 18.16
N GLN A 63 -1.44 -16.83 18.42
CA GLN A 63 -1.73 -16.31 19.77
C GLN A 63 -3.10 -16.77 20.31
N LYS A 64 -3.80 -17.66 19.60
CA LYS A 64 -4.98 -18.37 20.11
C LYS A 64 -4.58 -19.58 20.94
#